data_AF-G2Z8I3-F1
#
_entry.id   AF-G2Z8I3-F1
#
_cell.length_a   1.000
_cell.length_b   1.000
_cell.length_c   1.000
_cell.angle_alpha   90.00
_cell.angle_beta   90.00
_cell.angle_gamma   90.00
#
_symmetry.space_group_name_H-M   'P 1'
#
loop_
_entity.id
_entity.type
_entity.pdbx_description
1 polymer ?
#
loop_
_entity_poly.entity_id
_entity_poly.type
_entity_poly.pdbx_seq_one_letter_code
_entity_poly.pdbx_strand_id
1 'polypeptide(L)'
;MLSTRKALYYLDKGKTKEAIQLLEQVWNQELNQTNINDVFPATVILSDVLYQNGERFSEIYQHLTNSLEVIKAKNLSIDAFNYEQEKAKQILKELDDFFSEIGQFFKEDSLKGLWQKTSYNEYLDLYPTAQRVAELEQELGYKLPKSYIYLMRHTQNGGLVSREYIATKESTSWAEDCAAITGIMGIGSRASSSLNGHFNTDFWISEWGYPPIGLAIADCPSAGHDMIFLDYRKCGKRGEPEVVHVDQESDYKITWLAKNFESFVDSLYVEEY
;
A
#
# COMPACT_ATOMS: atom_id res chain seq x y z
N MET A 1 -21.89 21.01 15.77
CA MET A 1 -20.97 21.80 14.93
C MET A 1 -19.60 21.98 15.55
N LEU A 2 -19.44 21.84 16.87
CA LEU A 2 -18.19 22.14 17.56
C LEU A 2 -17.06 21.15 17.23
N SER A 3 -17.38 19.87 17.06
CA SER A 3 -16.45 18.79 16.68
C SER A 3 -15.87 19.02 15.28
N THR A 4 -16.72 19.25 14.28
CA THR A 4 -16.35 19.44 12.87
C THR A 4 -15.44 20.65 12.65
N ARG A 5 -15.81 21.82 13.18
CA ARG A 5 -15.01 23.05 13.02
C ARG A 5 -13.63 22.93 13.69
N LYS A 6 -13.60 22.31 14.87
CA LYS A 6 -12.35 22.09 15.61
C LYS A 6 -11.47 21.06 14.93
N ALA A 7 -12.05 20.01 14.34
CA ALA A 7 -11.31 19.03 13.55
C ALA A 7 -10.69 19.67 12.30
N LEU A 8 -11.44 20.48 11.54
CA LEU A 8 -10.91 21.22 10.39
C LEU A 8 -9.78 22.17 10.79
N TYR A 9 -9.91 22.85 11.93
CA TYR A 9 -8.81 23.66 12.49
C TYR A 9 -7.57 22.82 12.81
N TYR A 10 -7.74 21.63 13.40
CA TYR A 10 -6.62 20.73 13.65
C TYR A 10 -5.95 20.25 12.36
N LEU A 11 -6.73 19.91 11.33
CA LEU A 11 -6.20 19.53 10.02
C LEU A 11 -5.39 20.67 9.39
N ASP A 12 -5.89 21.92 9.43
CA ASP A 12 -5.17 23.12 8.97
C ASP A 12 -3.83 23.35 9.71
N LYS A 13 -3.74 22.92 10.97
CA LYS A 13 -2.51 23.00 11.77
C LYS A 13 -1.63 21.76 11.66
N GLY A 14 -1.92 20.83 10.77
CA GLY A 14 -1.17 19.57 10.63
C GLY A 14 -1.34 18.62 11.83
N LYS A 15 -2.36 18.84 12.67
CA LYS A 15 -2.69 18.02 13.85
C LYS A 15 -3.67 16.92 13.48
N THR A 16 -3.29 16.09 12.50
CA THR A 16 -4.16 15.06 11.92
C THR A 16 -4.62 14.05 12.98
N LYS A 17 -3.72 13.63 13.88
CA LYS A 17 -4.04 12.66 14.94
C LYS A 17 -5.12 13.19 15.88
N GLU A 18 -5.01 14.44 16.32
CA GLU A 18 -6.00 15.07 17.19
C GLU A 18 -7.33 15.32 16.47
N ALA A 19 -7.29 15.60 15.16
CA ALA A 19 -8.50 15.70 14.34
C ALA A 19 -9.23 14.35 14.27
N ILE A 20 -8.52 13.26 13.96
CA ILE A 20 -9.07 11.90 13.90
C ILE A 20 -9.69 11.53 15.25
N GLN A 21 -8.93 11.66 16.35
CA GLN A 21 -9.42 11.33 17.70
C GLN A 21 -10.70 12.09 18.07
N LEU A 22 -10.82 13.36 17.64
CA LEU A 22 -12.01 14.17 17.89
C LEU A 22 -13.21 13.69 17.08
N LEU A 23 -13.00 13.34 15.80
CA LEU A 23 -14.07 12.89 14.91
C LEU A 23 -14.56 11.48 15.26
N GLU A 24 -13.67 10.60 15.71
CA GLU A 24 -14.01 9.23 16.14
C GLU A 24 -15.03 9.19 17.28
N GLN A 25 -15.06 10.22 18.14
CA GLN A 25 -16.02 10.32 19.25
C GLN A 25 -17.48 10.34 18.79
N VAL A 26 -17.74 10.75 17.54
CA VAL A 26 -19.08 10.84 16.99
C VAL A 26 -19.35 9.84 15.86
N TRP A 27 -18.33 9.15 15.36
CA TRP A 27 -18.44 8.34 14.15
C TRP A 27 -19.40 7.14 14.29
N ASN A 28 -19.46 6.56 15.48
CA ASN A 28 -20.34 5.41 15.79
C ASN A 28 -21.76 5.81 16.23
N GLN A 29 -22.10 7.10 16.22
CA GLN A 29 -23.44 7.56 16.62
C GLN A 29 -24.47 7.30 15.51
N GLU A 30 -25.65 6.81 15.88
CA GLU A 30 -26.75 6.66 14.91
C GLU A 30 -27.30 8.03 14.48
N LEU A 31 -27.41 8.24 13.18
CA LEU A 31 -27.95 9.47 12.60
C LEU A 31 -29.46 9.63 12.83
N ASN A 32 -29.84 10.82 13.29
CA ASN A 32 -31.23 11.22 13.51
C ASN A 32 -31.39 12.73 13.25
N GLN A 33 -32.62 13.24 13.40
CA GLN A 33 -32.95 14.64 13.12
C GLN A 33 -32.18 15.65 14.00
N THR A 34 -31.77 15.27 15.22
CA THR A 34 -31.17 16.21 16.18
C THR A 34 -29.65 16.26 16.07
N ASN A 35 -29.00 15.21 15.55
CA ASN A 35 -27.54 15.13 15.46
C ASN A 35 -26.96 15.13 14.04
N ILE A 36 -27.79 15.09 12.98
CA ILE A 36 -27.33 15.01 11.58
C ILE A 36 -26.33 16.12 11.21
N ASN A 37 -26.57 17.35 11.66
CA ASN A 37 -25.70 18.52 11.41
C ASN A 37 -24.29 18.40 11.99
N ASP A 38 -24.09 17.43 12.88
CA ASP A 38 -22.84 17.22 13.59
C ASP A 38 -22.17 15.92 13.15
N VAL A 39 -22.95 14.84 13.15
CA VAL A 39 -22.45 13.49 12.86
C VAL A 39 -22.14 13.32 11.39
N PHE A 40 -23.01 13.76 10.46
CA PHE A 40 -22.77 13.49 9.04
C PHE A 40 -21.54 14.23 8.49
N PRO A 41 -21.37 15.55 8.71
CA PRO A 41 -20.14 16.23 8.29
C PRO A 41 -18.88 15.66 8.96
N ALA A 42 -18.97 15.27 10.24
CA ALA A 42 -17.83 14.65 10.93
C ALA A 42 -17.47 13.29 10.32
N THR A 43 -18.46 12.46 9.99
CA THR A 43 -18.26 11.19 9.27
C THR A 43 -17.58 11.44 7.92
N VAL A 44 -18.05 12.40 7.12
CA VAL A 44 -17.45 12.70 5.81
C VAL A 44 -16.01 13.18 5.93
N ILE A 45 -15.71 14.08 6.87
CA ILE A 45 -14.34 14.57 7.07
C ILE A 45 -13.42 13.45 7.57
N LEU A 46 -13.88 12.63 8.51
CA LEU A 46 -13.09 11.50 9.00
C LEU A 46 -12.84 10.49 7.88
N SER A 47 -13.87 10.17 7.09
CA SER A 47 -13.74 9.31 5.93
C SER A 47 -12.76 9.84 4.90
N ASP A 48 -12.77 11.14 4.61
CA ASP A 48 -11.82 11.73 3.68
C ASP A 48 -10.38 11.60 4.21
N VAL A 49 -10.13 11.97 5.48
CA VAL A 49 -8.81 11.88 6.10
C VAL A 49 -8.30 10.43 6.12
N LEU A 50 -9.13 9.48 6.53
CA LEU A 50 -8.76 8.07 6.57
C LEU A 50 -8.54 7.50 5.17
N TYR A 51 -9.37 7.89 4.19
CA TYR A 51 -9.18 7.49 2.80
C TYR A 51 -7.83 7.98 2.27
N GLN A 52 -7.51 9.26 2.44
CA GLN A 52 -6.22 9.82 2.02
C GLN A 52 -5.02 9.12 2.69
N ASN A 53 -5.20 8.68 3.94
CA ASN A 53 -4.18 7.93 4.68
C ASN A 53 -4.08 6.44 4.28
N GLY A 54 -4.99 5.91 3.46
CA GLY A 54 -4.99 4.47 3.15
C GLY A 54 -5.53 3.59 4.28
N GLU A 55 -6.32 4.16 5.19
CA GLU A 55 -6.76 3.54 6.44
C GLU A 55 -8.24 3.16 6.41
N ARG A 56 -8.58 2.00 7.00
CA ARG A 56 -9.95 1.66 7.42
C ARG A 56 -11.01 1.74 6.32
N PHE A 57 -10.63 1.39 5.08
CA PHE A 57 -11.51 1.46 3.91
C PHE A 57 -12.86 0.76 4.09
N SER A 58 -12.89 -0.41 4.74
CA SER A 58 -14.13 -1.13 5.03
C SER A 58 -15.07 -0.32 5.94
N GLU A 59 -14.53 0.31 6.98
CA GLU A 59 -15.30 1.12 7.92
C GLU A 59 -15.79 2.41 7.25
N ILE A 60 -14.95 3.06 6.44
CA ILE A 60 -15.36 4.20 5.61
C ILE A 60 -16.57 3.83 4.75
N TYR A 61 -16.48 2.72 4.02
CA TYR A 61 -17.53 2.26 3.13
C TYR A 61 -18.84 2.02 3.88
N GLN A 62 -18.76 1.30 5.00
CA GLN A 62 -19.91 0.98 5.85
C GLN A 62 -20.57 2.25 6.41
N HIS A 63 -19.78 3.16 6.99
CA HIS A 63 -20.32 4.35 7.64
C HIS A 63 -20.92 5.36 6.65
N LEU A 64 -20.28 5.58 5.49
CA LEU A 64 -20.82 6.48 4.46
C LEU A 64 -22.09 5.92 3.84
N THR A 65 -22.12 4.63 3.49
CA THR A 65 -23.31 3.98 2.93
C THR A 65 -24.48 4.06 3.90
N ASN A 66 -24.28 3.65 5.17
CA ASN A 66 -25.30 3.74 6.20
C ASN A 66 -25.81 5.18 6.40
N SER A 67 -24.90 6.16 6.38
CA SER A 67 -25.27 7.56 6.57
C SER A 67 -26.15 8.08 5.43
N LEU A 68 -25.77 7.80 4.19
CA LEU A 68 -26.54 8.22 3.01
C LEU A 68 -27.92 7.54 2.94
N GLU A 69 -28.00 6.25 3.32
CA GLU A 69 -29.27 5.52 3.42
C GLU A 69 -30.21 6.13 4.45
N VAL A 70 -29.70 6.43 5.66
CA VAL A 70 -30.51 7.04 6.73
C VAL A 70 -31.00 8.43 6.33
N ILE A 71 -30.16 9.25 5.71
CA ILE A 71 -30.53 10.59 5.23
C ILE A 71 -31.67 10.51 4.22
N LYS A 72 -31.56 9.59 3.24
CA LYS A 72 -32.59 9.34 2.23
C LYS A 72 -33.88 8.81 2.85
N ALA A 73 -33.80 7.82 3.74
CA ALA A 73 -34.96 7.18 4.35
C ALA A 73 -35.76 8.11 5.28
N LYS A 74 -35.07 8.97 6.04
CA LYS A 74 -35.69 9.91 6.98
C LYS A 74 -36.06 11.26 6.35
N ASN A 75 -35.87 11.41 5.03
CA ASN A 75 -36.09 12.63 4.25
C ASN A 75 -35.49 13.88 4.94
N LEU A 76 -34.28 13.73 5.50
CA LEU A 76 -33.61 14.79 6.25
C LEU A 76 -33.17 15.86 5.25
N SER A 77 -33.49 17.13 5.54
CA SER A 77 -33.28 18.26 4.61
C SER A 77 -31.88 18.23 3.98
N ILE A 78 -31.86 18.06 2.65
CA ILE A 78 -30.67 17.82 1.84
C ILE A 78 -29.93 19.13 1.51
N ASP A 79 -30.65 20.25 1.46
CA ASP A 79 -30.11 21.54 0.96
C ASP A 79 -28.94 22.09 1.77
N ALA A 80 -28.79 21.68 3.04
CA ALA A 80 -27.70 22.10 3.92
C ALA A 80 -26.42 21.25 3.78
N PHE A 81 -26.43 20.13 3.04
CA PHE A 81 -25.33 19.16 2.99
C PHE A 81 -24.91 18.76 1.58
N ASN A 82 -25.22 19.57 0.57
CA ASN A 82 -24.89 19.22 -0.82
C ASN A 82 -23.39 18.93 -0.99
N TYR A 83 -22.51 19.68 -0.32
CA TYR A 83 -21.08 19.44 -0.36
C TYR A 83 -20.68 18.09 0.27
N GLU A 84 -21.14 17.82 1.49
CA GLU A 84 -20.83 16.59 2.23
C GLU A 84 -21.36 15.34 1.50
N GLN A 85 -22.56 15.43 0.90
CA GLN A 85 -23.12 14.32 0.12
C GLN A 85 -22.30 14.04 -1.14
N GLU A 86 -21.92 15.07 -1.88
CA GLU A 86 -21.10 14.89 -3.08
C GLU A 86 -19.72 14.35 -2.71
N LYS A 87 -19.11 14.83 -1.63
CA LYS A 87 -17.83 14.31 -1.14
C LYS A 87 -17.94 12.86 -0.66
N ALA A 88 -19.01 12.49 0.05
CA ALA A 88 -19.27 11.11 0.46
C ALA A 88 -19.40 10.17 -0.75
N LYS A 89 -20.18 10.57 -1.76
CA LYS A 89 -20.33 9.81 -3.01
C LYS A 89 -19.02 9.70 -3.77
N GLN A 90 -18.22 10.76 -3.78
CA GLN A 90 -16.89 10.75 -4.38
C GLN A 90 -15.99 9.71 -3.70
N ILE A 91 -15.90 9.71 -2.37
CA ILE A 91 -15.07 8.74 -1.62
C ILE A 91 -15.55 7.31 -1.87
N LEU A 92 -16.87 7.06 -1.84
CA LEU A 92 -17.42 5.73 -2.13
C LEU A 92 -17.08 5.27 -3.55
N LYS A 93 -17.22 6.15 -4.55
CA LYS A 93 -16.81 5.86 -5.92
C LYS A 93 -15.32 5.59 -6.02
N GLU A 94 -14.49 6.37 -5.34
CA GLU A 94 -13.03 6.17 -5.32
C GLU A 94 -12.66 4.83 -4.67
N LEU A 95 -13.39 4.38 -3.64
CA LEU A 95 -13.23 3.05 -3.04
C LEU A 95 -13.71 1.93 -3.98
N ASP A 96 -14.86 2.10 -4.63
CA ASP A 96 -15.35 1.15 -5.63
C ASP A 96 -14.32 1.02 -6.76
N ASP A 97 -13.85 2.14 -7.31
CA ASP A 97 -12.83 2.19 -8.36
C ASP A 97 -11.53 1.52 -7.87
N PHE A 98 -11.09 1.82 -6.63
CA PHE A 98 -9.90 1.24 -6.01
C PHE A 98 -9.95 -0.29 -5.93
N PHE A 99 -11.12 -0.88 -5.67
CA PHE A 99 -11.30 -2.34 -5.60
C PHE A 99 -11.83 -2.98 -6.89
N SER A 100 -12.19 -2.17 -7.90
CA SER A 100 -12.77 -2.65 -9.17
C SER A 100 -11.75 -3.23 -10.14
N GLU A 101 -10.47 -2.89 -10.00
CA GLU A 101 -9.39 -3.44 -10.81
C GLU A 101 -9.17 -4.92 -10.43
N ILE A 102 -9.91 -5.84 -11.07
CA ILE A 102 -9.73 -7.29 -10.89
C ILE A 102 -9.23 -7.89 -12.21
N GLY A 103 -8.19 -8.72 -12.11
CA GLY A 103 -7.76 -9.65 -13.16
C GLY A 103 -6.83 -9.09 -14.22
N GLN A 104 -6.15 -7.97 -13.96
CA GLN A 104 -5.26 -7.37 -14.96
C GLN A 104 -3.87 -8.03 -15.02
N PHE A 105 -3.26 -8.37 -13.88
CA PHE A 105 -1.87 -8.84 -13.82
C PHE A 105 -1.71 -10.28 -13.32
N PHE A 106 -2.55 -10.72 -12.40
CA PHE A 106 -2.38 -12.03 -11.75
C PHE A 106 -3.58 -12.93 -12.01
N LYS A 107 -3.34 -14.22 -12.18
CA LYS A 107 -4.41 -15.22 -12.23
C LYS A 107 -5.08 -15.30 -10.86
N GLU A 108 -6.38 -15.53 -10.81
CA GLU A 108 -7.17 -15.48 -9.57
C GLU A 108 -6.59 -16.36 -8.44
N ASP A 109 -6.10 -17.56 -8.76
CA ASP A 109 -5.48 -18.47 -7.79
C ASP A 109 -4.00 -18.19 -7.51
N SER A 110 -3.31 -17.43 -8.35
CA SER A 110 -1.85 -17.24 -8.27
C SER A 110 -1.41 -16.48 -7.02
N LEU A 111 -2.28 -15.70 -6.38
CA LEU A 111 -1.95 -14.92 -5.18
C LEU A 111 -2.43 -15.59 -3.88
N LYS A 112 -3.19 -16.69 -4.00
CA LYS A 112 -3.75 -17.38 -2.84
C LYS A 112 -2.63 -17.95 -1.98
N GLY A 113 -2.60 -17.56 -0.71
CA GLY A 113 -1.58 -18.00 0.23
C GLY A 113 -0.20 -17.36 0.00
N LEU A 114 -0.09 -16.28 -0.79
CA LEU A 114 1.17 -15.55 -0.94
C LEU A 114 1.67 -15.02 0.41
N TRP A 115 0.79 -14.40 1.20
CA TRP A 115 1.16 -13.69 2.42
C TRP A 115 1.09 -14.59 3.66
N GLN A 116 2.14 -14.52 4.49
CA GLN A 116 2.16 -15.19 5.78
C GLN A 116 1.23 -14.49 6.77
N LYS A 117 0.48 -15.28 7.55
CA LYS A 117 -0.34 -14.76 8.66
C LYS A 117 0.52 -14.66 9.92
N THR A 118 0.83 -13.44 10.34
CA THR A 118 1.65 -13.14 11.52
C THR A 118 1.07 -11.95 12.30
N SER A 119 1.34 -11.90 13.60
CA SER A 119 0.98 -10.77 14.48
C SER A 119 1.98 -9.61 14.41
N TYR A 120 3.20 -9.85 13.94
CA TYR A 120 4.24 -8.85 13.73
C TYR A 120 4.77 -8.94 12.30
N ASN A 121 4.73 -7.82 11.58
CA ASN A 121 5.14 -7.74 10.18
C ASN A 121 5.67 -6.33 9.88
N GLU A 122 6.99 -6.20 9.80
CA GLU A 122 7.67 -4.92 9.55
C GLU A 122 7.57 -4.41 8.11
N TYR A 123 6.99 -5.22 7.21
CA TYR A 123 6.75 -4.91 5.81
C TYR A 123 5.32 -4.39 5.57
N LEU A 124 4.41 -4.58 6.54
CA LEU A 124 2.99 -4.28 6.36
C LEU A 124 2.71 -2.77 6.47
N ASP A 125 2.33 -2.16 5.36
CA ASP A 125 1.99 -0.73 5.27
C ASP A 125 0.47 -0.48 5.09
N LEU A 126 0.07 0.79 5.00
CA LEU A 126 -1.31 1.24 4.73
C LEU A 126 -1.62 1.15 3.24
N TYR A 127 -2.88 0.98 2.84
CA TYR A 127 -3.19 0.81 1.42
C TYR A 127 -2.76 2.04 0.57
N PRO A 128 -2.08 1.83 -0.58
CA PRO A 128 -1.53 2.95 -1.33
C PRO A 128 -2.57 3.54 -2.29
N THR A 129 -3.15 4.68 -1.90
CA THR A 129 -4.08 5.46 -2.75
C THR A 129 -3.41 5.91 -4.05
N ALA A 130 -4.21 6.32 -5.04
CA ALA A 130 -3.67 6.86 -6.30
C ALA A 130 -2.77 8.08 -6.07
N GLN A 131 -3.18 8.96 -5.15
CA GLN A 131 -2.36 10.10 -4.75
C GLN A 131 -1.05 9.65 -4.10
N ARG A 132 -1.10 8.71 -3.14
CA ARG A 132 0.11 8.26 -2.44
C ARG A 132 1.11 7.59 -3.37
N VAL A 133 0.63 6.78 -4.31
CA VAL A 133 1.49 6.20 -5.36
C VAL A 133 2.17 7.30 -6.19
N ALA A 134 1.43 8.33 -6.62
CA ALA A 134 1.98 9.41 -7.43
C ALA A 134 3.03 10.24 -6.69
N GLU A 135 2.80 10.55 -5.41
CA GLU A 135 3.77 11.23 -4.55
C GLU A 135 5.04 10.40 -4.38
N LEU A 136 4.90 9.11 -4.09
CA LEU A 136 6.02 8.22 -3.85
C LEU A 136 6.84 7.99 -5.13
N GLU A 137 6.21 7.84 -6.30
CA GLU A 137 6.92 7.80 -7.59
C GLU A 137 7.70 9.10 -7.88
N GLN A 138 7.18 10.26 -7.45
CA GLN A 138 7.87 11.54 -7.58
C GLN A 138 9.08 11.62 -6.63
N GLU A 139 8.92 11.18 -5.38
CA GLU A 139 9.99 11.13 -4.38
C GLU A 139 11.12 10.17 -4.79
N LEU A 140 10.79 8.95 -5.22
CA LEU A 140 11.74 7.94 -5.69
C LEU A 140 12.36 8.29 -7.05
N GLY A 141 11.63 9.06 -7.88
CA GLY A 141 12.03 9.36 -9.25
C GLY A 141 11.87 8.18 -10.22
N TYR A 142 11.17 7.11 -9.83
CA TYR A 142 10.88 5.93 -10.63
C TYR A 142 9.37 5.74 -10.79
N LYS A 143 8.93 5.27 -11.97
CA LYS A 143 7.57 4.75 -12.13
C LYS A 143 7.52 3.31 -11.67
N LEU A 144 6.59 2.99 -10.77
CA LEU A 144 6.41 1.65 -10.26
C LEU A 144 5.76 0.75 -11.33
N PRO A 145 6.10 -0.55 -11.37
CA PRO A 145 5.39 -1.51 -12.20
C PRO A 145 3.90 -1.53 -11.83
N LYS A 146 3.03 -1.57 -12.83
CA LYS A 146 1.58 -1.58 -12.58
C LYS A 146 1.15 -2.84 -11.80
N SER A 147 1.79 -3.97 -12.07
CA SER A 147 1.58 -5.22 -11.32
C SER A 147 2.00 -5.12 -9.85
N TYR A 148 3.02 -4.31 -9.54
CA TYR A 148 3.43 -4.05 -8.16
C TYR A 148 2.36 -3.24 -7.42
N ILE A 149 1.90 -2.14 -8.01
CA ILE A 149 0.79 -1.34 -7.45
C ILE A 149 -0.46 -2.20 -7.26
N TYR A 150 -0.81 -3.01 -8.27
CA TYR A 150 -1.96 -3.91 -8.20
C TYR A 150 -1.86 -4.87 -7.01
N LEU A 151 -0.72 -5.56 -6.83
CA LEU A 151 -0.53 -6.50 -5.72
C LEU A 151 -0.78 -5.81 -4.37
N MET A 152 -0.22 -4.62 -4.20
CA MET A 152 -0.29 -3.83 -2.96
C MET A 152 -1.68 -3.30 -2.65
N ARG A 153 -2.50 -3.03 -3.68
CA ARG A 153 -3.87 -2.55 -3.51
C ARG A 153 -4.88 -3.66 -3.25
N HIS A 154 -4.73 -4.79 -3.94
CA HIS A 154 -5.79 -5.81 -3.99
C HIS A 154 -5.56 -6.98 -3.04
N THR A 155 -4.35 -7.17 -2.54
CA THR A 155 -4.06 -8.29 -1.63
C THR A 155 -3.56 -7.82 -0.27
N GLN A 156 -2.42 -7.13 -0.24
CA GLN A 156 -1.81 -6.61 0.98
C GLN A 156 -0.69 -5.66 0.57
N ASN A 157 -0.57 -4.51 1.23
CA ASN A 157 0.51 -3.57 0.95
C ASN A 157 1.80 -3.94 1.70
N GLY A 158 2.53 -4.89 1.14
CA GLY A 158 3.77 -5.44 1.69
C GLY A 158 3.51 -6.54 2.73
N GLY A 159 4.51 -7.38 2.96
CA GLY A 159 4.41 -8.45 3.95
C GLY A 159 5.46 -9.54 3.81
N LEU A 160 5.56 -10.36 4.86
CA LEU A 160 6.22 -11.66 4.78
C LEU A 160 5.48 -12.58 3.81
N VAL A 161 6.23 -13.34 3.01
CA VAL A 161 5.67 -14.26 2.03
C VAL A 161 5.74 -15.71 2.52
N SER A 162 4.83 -16.56 2.08
CA SER A 162 4.85 -18.01 2.33
C SER A 162 5.44 -18.81 1.15
N ARG A 163 5.60 -18.17 0.00
CA ARG A 163 6.30 -18.71 -1.17
C ARG A 163 7.61 -17.94 -1.31
N GLU A 164 8.64 -18.52 -0.75
CA GLU A 164 9.90 -17.83 -0.43
C GLU A 164 10.96 -18.05 -1.51
N TYR A 165 10.76 -18.97 -2.45
CA TYR A 165 11.82 -19.39 -3.38
C TYR A 165 11.52 -19.01 -4.82
N ILE A 166 12.57 -18.71 -5.58
CA ILE A 166 12.53 -18.50 -7.03
C ILE A 166 13.70 -19.23 -7.70
N ALA A 167 13.41 -19.99 -8.75
CA ALA A 167 14.42 -20.75 -9.47
C ALA A 167 15.32 -19.84 -10.31
N THR A 168 16.60 -20.14 -10.37
CA THR A 168 17.61 -19.46 -11.19
C THR A 168 18.55 -20.48 -11.82
N LYS A 169 19.19 -20.10 -12.94
CA LYS A 169 20.21 -20.92 -13.60
C LYS A 169 21.62 -20.65 -13.07
N GLU A 170 21.76 -19.63 -12.24
CA GLU A 170 23.01 -19.19 -11.66
C GLU A 170 22.92 -19.29 -10.15
N SER A 171 23.99 -19.79 -9.53
CA SER A 171 24.07 -19.89 -8.07
C SER A 171 23.99 -18.52 -7.41
N THR A 172 23.31 -18.51 -6.27
CA THR A 172 23.16 -17.37 -5.36
C THR A 172 23.79 -17.70 -4.02
N SER A 173 23.82 -16.71 -3.12
CA SER A 173 24.07 -16.85 -1.68
C SER A 173 23.25 -17.95 -1.00
N TRP A 174 22.04 -18.25 -1.51
CA TRP A 174 21.13 -19.22 -0.91
C TRP A 174 21.40 -20.65 -1.41
N ALA A 175 21.41 -20.87 -2.72
CA ALA A 175 21.52 -22.20 -3.32
C ALA A 175 22.10 -22.16 -4.75
N GLU A 176 22.41 -23.34 -5.29
CA GLU A 176 22.97 -23.47 -6.64
C GLU A 176 21.99 -23.09 -7.75
N ASP A 177 20.68 -23.27 -7.53
CA ASP A 177 19.62 -23.19 -8.53
C ASP A 177 18.38 -22.39 -8.08
N CYS A 178 18.43 -21.73 -6.92
CA CYS A 178 17.37 -20.83 -6.48
C CYS A 178 17.89 -19.65 -5.66
N ALA A 179 17.03 -18.63 -5.51
CA ALA A 179 17.17 -17.54 -4.54
C ALA A 179 15.99 -17.61 -3.56
N ALA A 180 16.19 -17.08 -2.35
CA ALA A 180 15.16 -16.99 -1.32
C ALA A 180 14.80 -15.53 -1.00
N ILE A 181 13.55 -15.28 -0.62
CA ILE A 181 13.04 -14.00 -0.14
C ILE A 181 12.29 -14.19 1.17
N THR A 182 12.33 -13.17 2.02
CA THR A 182 11.64 -13.15 3.32
C THR A 182 10.30 -12.41 3.21
N GLY A 183 10.32 -11.23 2.58
CA GLY A 183 9.16 -10.37 2.49
C GLY A 183 9.27 -9.36 1.36
N ILE A 184 8.11 -8.98 0.83
CA ILE A 184 8.00 -7.96 -0.22
C ILE A 184 7.66 -6.64 0.47
N MET A 185 8.41 -5.60 0.14
CA MET A 185 8.23 -4.25 0.68
C MET A 185 6.90 -3.66 0.20
N GLY A 186 6.22 -2.88 1.04
CA GLY A 186 5.01 -2.14 0.66
C GLY A 186 5.30 -0.78 0.03
N ILE A 187 4.31 -0.20 -0.64
CA ILE A 187 4.31 1.19 -1.11
C ILE A 187 3.89 2.09 0.06
N GLY A 188 4.83 2.73 0.72
CA GLY A 188 4.51 3.57 1.87
C GLY A 188 5.75 3.92 2.67
N SER A 189 5.50 4.38 3.89
CA SER A 189 6.54 4.81 4.82
C SER A 189 6.20 4.46 6.28
N ARG A 190 5.11 3.71 6.52
CA ARG A 190 4.72 3.29 7.88
C ARG A 190 5.54 2.10 8.32
N ALA A 191 5.71 1.12 7.43
CA ALA A 191 6.52 -0.05 7.67
C ALA A 191 8.01 0.31 7.56
N SER A 192 8.84 -0.25 8.44
CA SER A 192 10.31 -0.07 8.36
C SER A 192 10.84 -0.59 7.03
N SER A 193 10.31 -1.72 6.56
CA SER A 193 10.66 -2.36 5.28
C SER A 193 9.61 -2.04 4.22
N SER A 194 9.43 -0.75 3.95
CA SER A 194 8.60 -0.20 2.86
C SER A 194 9.44 0.68 1.94
N LEU A 195 8.94 0.98 0.74
CA LEU A 195 9.71 1.73 -0.27
C LEU A 195 10.22 3.09 0.22
N ASN A 196 9.50 3.77 1.12
CA ASN A 196 9.94 5.00 1.80
C ASN A 196 10.03 4.79 3.32
N GLY A 197 10.27 3.55 3.75
CA GLY A 197 10.52 3.18 5.14
C GLY A 197 11.95 3.49 5.58
N HIS A 198 12.31 2.99 6.77
CA HIS A 198 13.67 3.15 7.30
C HIS A 198 14.73 2.41 6.47
N PHE A 199 14.39 1.20 6.00
CA PHE A 199 15.25 0.36 5.17
C PHE A 199 14.88 0.50 3.68
N ASN A 200 14.76 1.74 3.21
CA ASN A 200 14.46 2.03 1.82
C ASN A 200 15.68 1.83 0.90
N THR A 201 15.49 2.00 -0.40
CA THR A 201 16.57 1.84 -1.39
C THR A 201 17.77 2.76 -1.13
N ASP A 202 17.53 4.00 -0.70
CA ASP A 202 18.61 4.95 -0.41
C ASP A 202 19.49 4.48 0.75
N PHE A 203 18.91 3.90 1.80
CA PHE A 203 19.67 3.28 2.90
C PHE A 203 20.60 2.17 2.39
N TRP A 204 20.08 1.26 1.55
CA TRP A 204 20.89 0.15 1.01
C TRP A 204 22.01 0.64 0.10
N ILE A 205 21.80 1.72 -0.65
CA ILE A 205 22.84 2.33 -1.48
C ILE A 205 23.86 3.07 -0.62
N SER A 206 23.43 3.95 0.29
CA SER A 206 24.33 4.85 1.03
C SER A 206 25.11 4.14 2.14
N GLU A 207 24.43 3.29 2.90
CA GLU A 207 25.00 2.64 4.08
C GLU A 207 25.62 1.28 3.74
N TRP A 208 25.03 0.55 2.78
CA TRP A 208 25.46 -0.81 2.44
C TRP A 208 26.14 -0.93 1.08
N GLY A 209 26.23 0.15 0.30
CA GLY A 209 26.98 0.19 -0.96
C GLY A 209 26.30 -0.50 -2.15
N TYR A 210 25.01 -0.85 -2.04
CA TYR A 210 24.28 -1.45 -3.16
C TYR A 210 24.30 -0.54 -4.40
N PRO A 211 24.31 -1.13 -5.62
CA PRO A 211 24.42 -0.35 -6.83
C PRO A 211 23.10 0.40 -7.13
N PRO A 212 23.16 1.65 -7.62
CA PRO A 212 21.97 2.48 -7.87
C PRO A 212 21.26 2.11 -9.19
N ILE A 213 20.80 0.86 -9.28
CA ILE A 213 20.22 0.28 -10.51
C ILE A 213 18.69 0.44 -10.60
N GLY A 214 18.06 0.84 -9.50
CA GLY A 214 16.61 0.89 -9.41
C GLY A 214 16.12 0.90 -7.98
N LEU A 215 15.13 0.05 -7.66
CA LEU A 215 14.47 0.02 -6.35
C LEU A 215 14.62 -1.35 -5.69
N ALA A 216 15.05 -1.39 -4.43
CA ALA A 216 14.93 -2.57 -3.58
C ALA A 216 13.45 -2.82 -3.26
N ILE A 217 12.99 -4.06 -3.44
CA ILE A 217 11.57 -4.43 -3.28
C ILE A 217 11.33 -5.67 -2.43
N ALA A 218 12.34 -6.47 -2.13
CA ALA A 218 12.24 -7.57 -1.19
C ALA A 218 13.58 -7.83 -0.51
N ASP A 219 13.49 -8.20 0.76
CA ASP A 219 14.62 -8.68 1.55
C ASP A 219 14.75 -10.20 1.40
N CYS A 220 15.95 -10.69 1.66
CA CYS A 220 16.32 -12.09 1.64
C CYS A 220 16.58 -12.60 3.08
N PRO A 221 16.66 -13.92 3.32
CA PRO A 221 16.89 -14.46 4.68
C PRO A 221 18.21 -14.04 5.33
N SER A 222 19.13 -13.46 4.55
CA SER A 222 20.45 -13.04 5.00
C SER A 222 20.45 -11.73 5.81
N ALA A 223 19.30 -11.05 5.95
CA ALA A 223 19.19 -9.74 6.59
C ALA A 223 19.99 -8.64 5.86
N GLY A 224 19.76 -8.50 4.55
CA GLY A 224 20.33 -7.43 3.72
C GLY A 224 21.71 -7.70 3.10
N HIS A 225 22.32 -8.86 3.31
CA HIS A 225 23.55 -9.27 2.59
C HIS A 225 23.26 -9.66 1.13
N ASP A 226 21.99 -9.91 0.83
CA ASP A 226 21.48 -9.98 -0.52
C ASP A 226 20.05 -9.44 -0.57
N MET A 227 19.65 -8.93 -1.74
CA MET A 227 18.38 -8.23 -1.90
C MET A 227 17.80 -8.38 -3.30
N ILE A 228 16.49 -8.18 -3.41
CA ILE A 228 15.78 -8.17 -4.70
C ILE A 228 15.52 -6.74 -5.15
N PHE A 229 15.92 -6.43 -6.37
CA PHE A 229 15.76 -5.12 -6.99
C PHE A 229 14.89 -5.18 -8.24
N LEU A 230 14.09 -4.14 -8.44
CA LEU A 230 13.61 -3.74 -9.77
C LEU A 230 14.77 -3.04 -10.49
N ASP A 231 15.29 -3.65 -11.56
CA ASP A 231 16.40 -3.11 -12.34
C ASP A 231 15.91 -2.27 -13.52
N TYR A 232 16.13 -0.95 -13.45
CA TYR A 232 15.72 0.02 -14.46
C TYR A 232 16.83 0.37 -15.46
N ARG A 233 18.03 -0.24 -15.37
CA ARG A 233 19.16 0.13 -16.23
C ARG A 233 18.85 0.01 -17.72
N LYS A 234 18.06 -0.99 -18.12
CA LYS A 234 17.69 -1.25 -19.52
C LYS A 234 16.50 -0.41 -19.99
N CYS A 235 15.45 -0.30 -19.18
CA CYS A 235 14.18 0.30 -19.58
C CYS A 235 14.08 1.81 -19.22
N GLY A 236 15.01 2.32 -18.43
CA GLY A 236 15.00 3.67 -17.87
C GLY A 236 13.94 3.85 -16.79
N LYS A 237 14.03 4.94 -16.00
CA LYS A 237 13.23 5.19 -14.79
C LYS A 237 11.70 5.17 -14.97
N ARG A 238 11.20 5.12 -16.20
CA ARG A 238 9.77 5.15 -16.54
C ARG A 238 9.29 3.91 -17.31
N GLY A 239 10.18 2.96 -17.59
CA GLY A 239 9.84 1.72 -18.29
C GLY A 239 9.43 0.60 -17.33
N GLU A 240 9.15 -0.59 -17.89
CA GLU A 240 8.91 -1.81 -17.11
C GLU A 240 10.27 -2.45 -16.74
N PRO A 241 10.66 -2.50 -15.46
CA PRO A 241 11.94 -3.04 -15.02
C PRO A 241 11.95 -4.57 -15.01
N GLU A 242 13.14 -5.15 -15.18
CA GLU A 242 13.38 -6.56 -14.85
C GLU A 242 13.50 -6.72 -13.32
N VAL A 243 13.39 -7.94 -12.82
CA VAL A 243 13.63 -8.26 -11.40
C VAL A 243 14.95 -9.02 -11.28
N VAL A 244 15.82 -8.57 -10.37
CA VAL A 244 17.15 -9.13 -10.17
C VAL A 244 17.41 -9.36 -8.68
N HIS A 245 18.24 -10.35 -8.38
CA HIS A 245 18.91 -10.53 -7.10
C HIS A 245 20.26 -9.82 -7.14
N VAL A 246 20.65 -9.19 -6.05
CA VAL A 246 21.96 -8.54 -5.89
C VAL A 246 22.61 -9.09 -4.63
N ASP A 247 23.78 -9.71 -4.79
CA ASP A 247 24.54 -10.34 -3.71
C ASP A 247 25.70 -9.45 -3.26
N GLN A 248 25.59 -8.84 -2.09
CA GLN A 248 26.59 -7.91 -1.56
C GLN A 248 27.91 -8.61 -1.24
N GLU A 249 27.85 -9.87 -0.78
CA GLU A 249 29.05 -10.66 -0.42
C GLU A 249 29.78 -11.19 -1.67
N SER A 250 29.11 -11.21 -2.81
CA SER A 250 29.66 -11.60 -4.12
C SER A 250 29.99 -10.40 -5.02
N ASP A 251 30.57 -9.33 -4.46
CA ASP A 251 30.93 -8.10 -5.19
C ASP A 251 29.73 -7.48 -5.94
N TYR A 252 28.56 -7.46 -5.28
CA TYR A 252 27.29 -7.00 -5.86
C TYR A 252 26.91 -7.71 -7.15
N LYS A 253 27.20 -9.02 -7.25
CA LYS A 253 26.79 -9.84 -8.39
C LYS A 253 25.28 -9.69 -8.60
N ILE A 254 24.91 -9.35 -9.83
CA ILE A 254 23.51 -9.19 -10.23
C ILE A 254 23.05 -10.44 -10.98
N THR A 255 22.09 -11.15 -10.41
CA THR A 255 21.50 -12.36 -10.99
C THR A 255 20.09 -12.05 -11.49
N TRP A 256 19.82 -12.31 -12.77
CA TRP A 256 18.48 -12.09 -13.33
C TRP A 256 17.48 -13.12 -12.80
N LEU A 257 16.29 -12.66 -12.38
CA LEU A 257 15.24 -13.54 -11.84
C LEU A 257 14.01 -13.59 -12.73
N ALA A 258 13.54 -12.43 -13.20
CA ALA A 258 12.32 -12.35 -13.98
C ALA A 258 12.29 -11.14 -14.91
N LYS A 259 11.50 -11.25 -15.99
CA LYS A 259 11.36 -10.19 -17.00
C LYS A 259 10.58 -8.96 -16.51
N ASN A 260 9.76 -9.11 -15.47
CA ASN A 260 8.97 -8.07 -14.83
C ASN A 260 8.46 -8.55 -13.46
N PHE A 261 7.87 -7.65 -12.68
CA PHE A 261 7.39 -7.96 -11.33
C PHE A 261 6.27 -9.01 -11.30
N GLU A 262 5.38 -9.00 -12.30
CA GLU A 262 4.31 -9.99 -12.42
C GLU A 262 4.90 -11.41 -12.52
N SER A 263 5.85 -11.60 -13.45
CA SER A 263 6.50 -12.90 -13.67
C SER A 263 7.32 -13.33 -12.44
N PHE A 264 7.88 -12.39 -11.69
CA PHE A 264 8.59 -12.67 -10.45
C PHE A 264 7.65 -13.30 -9.41
N VAL A 265 6.52 -12.65 -9.11
CA VAL A 265 5.54 -13.15 -8.14
C VAL A 265 4.94 -14.49 -8.56
N ASP A 266 4.63 -14.66 -9.85
CA ASP A 266 4.10 -15.91 -10.41
C ASP A 266 5.11 -17.07 -10.35
N SER A 267 6.41 -16.78 -10.26
CA SER A 267 7.48 -17.78 -10.20
C SER A 267 7.83 -18.18 -8.77
N LEU A 268 7.28 -17.52 -7.75
CA LEU A 268 7.53 -17.85 -6.35
C LEU A 268 6.88 -19.19 -5.98
N TYR A 269 7.62 -20.05 -5.30
CA TYR A 269 7.16 -21.37 -4.86
C TYR A 269 7.54 -21.67 -3.40
N VAL A 270 6.94 -22.74 -2.85
CA VAL A 270 7.34 -23.33 -1.57
C VAL A 270 8.22 -24.52 -1.88
N GLU A 271 9.36 -24.67 -1.20
CA GLU A 271 10.17 -25.88 -1.31
C GLU A 271 9.41 -27.07 -0.71
N GLU A 272 9.20 -28.13 -1.50
CA GLU A 272 8.62 -29.37 -1.00
C GLU A 272 9.76 -30.21 -0.38
N TYR A 273 9.67 -30.45 0.93
CA TYR A 273 10.57 -31.35 1.68
C TYR A 273 10.21 -32.82 1.51
#